data_AF-A0A1T3P5C4-F1
#
_entry.id   AF-A0A1T3P5C4-F1
#
_cell.length_a   1.000
_cell.length_b   1.000
_cell.length_c   1.000
_cell.angle_alpha   90.00
_cell.angle_beta   90.00
_cell.angle_gamma   90.00
#
_symmetry.space_group_name_H-M   'P 1'
#
loop_
_entity.id
_entity.type
_entity.pdbx_description
1 polymer ?
#
loop_
_entity_poly.entity_id
_entity_poly.type
_entity_poly.pdbx_seq_one_letter_code
_entity_poly.pdbx_strand_id
1 'polypeptide(L)'
;MTDQPYTQEDLLAEATRRRRDRTTWDLVDTVIPSTGLSWAHLCTKDYSIADEEIRRLVRGAPDLSEWAVAMGGDGLQPSTHTLSLLGDGKHPFGRLHFAFEADMPEDARRALIVLVGEALQDALAQRVPTRLTTHGRSPADNLTEPQPMPDPEPPADTIRRAADLMRTRAAAATRGPWLSMDGGDRLVHDPGHDYDPPEYVVDEPMSSAANAEHIAALHPLVAVAMANVLEQLARSIDECDFYGTPASALALELAYTYLGREA
;
A
#
# COMPACT_ATOMS: atom_id res chain seq x y z
N MET A 1 -20.68 -22.19 20.65
CA MET A 1 -21.20 -20.92 21.20
C MET A 1 -20.43 -20.68 22.47
N THR A 2 -19.56 -19.68 22.49
CA THR A 2 -18.78 -19.33 23.68
C THR A 2 -19.65 -18.52 24.60
N ASP A 3 -19.72 -18.92 25.87
CA ASP A 3 -20.49 -18.30 26.96
C ASP A 3 -19.93 -16.92 27.37
N GLN A 4 -19.63 -16.05 26.41
CA GLN A 4 -19.20 -14.69 26.70
C GLN A 4 -20.42 -13.77 26.86
N PRO A 5 -20.44 -12.89 27.86
CA PRO A 5 -21.56 -11.97 28.13
C PRO A 5 -21.59 -10.76 27.18
N TYR A 6 -20.83 -10.80 26.07
CA TYR A 6 -20.72 -9.76 25.07
C TYR A 6 -20.46 -10.39 23.70
N THR A 7 -20.70 -9.61 22.65
CA THR A 7 -20.47 -10.00 21.25
C THR A 7 -19.18 -9.36 20.73
N GLN A 8 -18.72 -9.85 19.58
CA GLN A 8 -17.61 -9.22 18.85
C GLN A 8 -17.92 -7.76 18.45
N GLU A 9 -19.18 -7.45 18.16
CA GLU A 9 -19.61 -6.10 17.80
C GLU A 9 -19.46 -5.13 18.97
N ASP A 10 -19.73 -5.58 20.20
CA ASP A 10 -19.54 -4.77 21.40
C ASP A 10 -18.06 -4.43 21.62
N LEU A 11 -17.16 -5.39 21.41
CA LEU A 11 -15.70 -5.17 21.51
C LEU A 11 -15.22 -4.14 20.48
N LEU A 12 -15.71 -4.21 19.23
CA LEU A 12 -15.36 -3.28 18.16
C LEU A 12 -15.91 -1.87 18.41
N ALA A 13 -17.14 -1.77 18.91
CA ALA A 13 -17.76 -0.49 19.26
C ALA A 13 -16.96 0.22 20.37
N GLU A 14 -16.58 -0.51 21.42
CA GLU A 14 -15.80 0.05 22.54
C GLU A 14 -14.35 0.39 22.13
N ALA A 15 -13.69 -0.45 21.33
CA ALA A 15 -12.39 -0.14 20.76
C ALA A 15 -12.43 1.16 19.92
N THR A 16 -13.48 1.34 19.12
CA THR A 16 -13.70 2.56 18.33
C THR A 16 -13.89 3.79 19.23
N ARG A 17 -14.67 3.66 20.31
CA ARG A 17 -14.89 4.74 21.28
C ARG A 17 -13.57 5.16 21.94
N ARG A 18 -12.79 4.22 22.46
CA ARG A 18 -11.48 4.48 23.11
C ARG A 18 -10.48 5.14 22.18
N ARG A 19 -10.50 4.77 20.91
CA ARG A 19 -9.63 5.40 19.91
C ARG A 19 -9.97 6.89 19.70
N ARG A 20 -11.26 7.26 19.75
CA ARG A 20 -11.70 8.66 19.65
C ARG A 20 -11.40 9.46 20.91
N ASP A 21 -11.57 8.85 22.07
CA ASP A 21 -11.32 9.49 23.37
C ASP A 21 -10.06 8.92 24.04
N ARG A 22 -8.91 9.52 23.71
CA ARG A 22 -7.60 9.13 24.26
C ARG A 22 -7.47 9.40 25.77
N THR A 23 -8.44 10.09 26.39
CA THR A 23 -8.34 10.53 27.80
C THR A 23 -8.91 9.51 28.79
N THR A 24 -9.75 8.57 28.34
CA THR A 24 -10.38 7.57 29.21
C THR A 24 -10.11 6.13 28.77
N TRP A 25 -9.15 5.49 29.45
CA TRP A 25 -8.83 4.07 29.30
C TRP A 25 -9.61 3.16 30.25
N ASP A 26 -10.59 3.70 30.97
CA ASP A 26 -11.44 2.92 31.87
C ASP A 26 -12.67 2.37 31.12
N LEU A 27 -13.01 1.11 31.35
CA LEU A 27 -14.23 0.46 30.84
C LEU A 27 -15.40 0.60 31.83
N VAL A 28 -15.15 0.99 33.08
CA VAL A 28 -16.06 0.73 34.21
C VAL A 28 -17.48 1.27 33.97
N ASP A 29 -17.59 2.47 33.39
CA ASP A 29 -18.87 3.16 33.21
C ASP A 29 -19.50 2.99 31.82
N THR A 30 -18.84 2.30 30.88
CA THR A 30 -19.36 2.17 29.52
C THR A 30 -20.32 0.98 29.41
N VAL A 31 -21.45 1.21 28.74
CA VAL A 31 -22.52 0.23 28.56
C VAL A 31 -22.21 -0.66 27.36
N ILE A 32 -22.35 -1.97 27.53
CA ILE A 32 -22.29 -2.99 26.49
C ILE A 32 -23.62 -2.95 25.72
N PRO A 33 -23.63 -2.54 24.43
CA PRO A 33 -24.86 -2.34 23.67
C PRO A 33 -25.80 -3.55 23.64
N SER A 34 -25.24 -4.75 23.46
CA SER A 34 -26.03 -5.99 23.32
C SER A 34 -26.74 -6.42 24.61
N THR A 35 -26.25 -6.02 25.78
CA THR A 35 -26.79 -6.48 27.08
C THR A 35 -27.39 -5.37 27.93
N GLY A 36 -27.05 -4.11 27.67
CA GLY A 36 -27.43 -2.97 28.49
C GLY A 36 -26.71 -2.90 29.85
N LEU A 37 -25.82 -3.84 30.15
CA LEU A 37 -24.97 -3.84 31.34
C LEU A 37 -23.71 -3.01 31.09
N SER A 38 -23.12 -2.40 32.13
CA SER A 38 -21.77 -1.83 31.97
C SER A 38 -20.70 -2.90 32.00
N TRP A 39 -19.52 -2.63 31.43
CA TRP A 39 -18.40 -3.56 31.51
C TRP A 39 -18.01 -3.89 32.96
N ALA A 40 -18.17 -2.95 33.90
CA ALA A 40 -17.93 -3.21 35.33
C ALA A 40 -18.88 -4.25 35.95
N HIS A 41 -20.04 -4.51 35.34
CA HIS A 41 -20.96 -5.54 35.81
C HIS A 41 -20.57 -6.96 35.37
N LEU A 42 -19.57 -7.10 34.49
CA LEU A 42 -19.01 -8.39 34.15
C LEU A 42 -18.24 -8.97 35.33
N CYS A 43 -18.16 -10.30 35.41
CA CYS A 43 -17.26 -10.91 36.39
C CYS A 43 -15.81 -10.53 36.08
N THR A 44 -14.94 -10.49 37.09
CA THR A 44 -13.54 -10.06 36.95
C THR A 44 -12.81 -10.76 35.80
N LYS A 45 -13.10 -12.04 35.58
CA LYS A 45 -12.50 -12.82 34.49
C LYS A 45 -12.96 -12.31 33.12
N ASP A 46 -14.26 -12.15 32.91
CA ASP A 46 -14.82 -11.73 31.63
C ASP A 46 -14.46 -10.28 31.30
N TYR A 47 -14.40 -9.41 32.31
CA TYR A 47 -13.89 -8.05 32.19
C TYR A 47 -12.43 -8.03 31.71
N SER A 48 -11.56 -8.82 32.34
CA SER A 48 -10.14 -8.87 31.96
C SER A 48 -9.94 -9.34 30.52
N ILE A 49 -10.71 -10.34 30.09
CA ILE A 49 -10.67 -10.84 28.70
C ILE A 49 -11.15 -9.76 27.74
N ALA A 50 -12.25 -9.07 28.06
CA ALA A 50 -12.78 -8.00 27.22
C ALA A 50 -11.79 -6.83 27.10
N ASP A 51 -11.20 -6.38 28.21
CA ASP A 51 -10.24 -5.27 28.21
C ASP A 51 -8.97 -5.62 27.41
N GLU A 52 -8.46 -6.84 27.54
CA GLU A 52 -7.32 -7.30 26.75
C GLU A 52 -7.63 -7.33 25.25
N GLU A 53 -8.78 -7.90 24.86
CA GLU A 53 -9.22 -7.93 23.46
C GLU A 53 -9.44 -6.53 22.90
N ILE A 54 -10.07 -5.63 23.67
CA ILE A 54 -10.26 -4.23 23.27
C ILE A 54 -8.91 -3.53 23.11
N ARG A 55 -7.96 -3.70 24.04
CA ARG A 55 -6.60 -3.14 23.92
C ARG A 55 -5.85 -3.72 22.73
N ARG A 56 -6.02 -5.00 22.44
CA ARG A 56 -5.45 -5.66 21.26
C ARG A 56 -6.04 -5.06 19.98
N LEU A 57 -7.36 -4.84 19.92
CA LEU A 57 -8.03 -4.18 18.80
C LEU A 57 -7.55 -2.72 18.63
N VAL A 58 -7.42 -1.97 19.72
CA VAL A 58 -6.93 -0.58 19.68
C VAL A 58 -5.47 -0.49 19.23
N ARG A 59 -4.59 -1.40 19.70
CA ARG A 59 -3.17 -1.44 19.30
C ARG A 59 -2.94 -2.01 17.91
N GLY A 60 -3.73 -3.01 17.51
CA GLY A 60 -3.60 -3.71 16.24
C GLY A 60 -4.33 -3.04 15.09
N ALA A 61 -5.26 -2.11 15.37
CA ALA A 61 -5.77 -1.25 14.32
C ALA A 61 -4.62 -0.30 13.91
N PRO A 62 -4.13 -0.35 12.65
CA PRO A 62 -3.10 0.57 12.20
C PRO A 62 -3.53 2.01 12.54
N ASP A 63 -2.57 2.89 12.80
CA ASP A 63 -2.87 4.29 13.12
C ASP A 63 -3.39 5.03 11.87
N LEU A 64 -4.55 4.62 11.34
CA LEU A 64 -5.36 5.36 10.37
C LEU A 64 -5.61 6.81 10.78
N SER A 65 -5.41 7.16 12.06
CA SER A 65 -5.48 8.54 12.54
C SER A 65 -4.20 9.29 12.19
N GLU A 66 -3.02 8.67 12.30
CA GLU A 66 -1.77 9.23 11.74
C GLU A 66 -1.85 9.35 10.23
N TRP A 67 -2.34 8.31 9.53
CA TRP A 67 -2.60 8.37 8.09
C TRP A 67 -3.60 9.48 7.72
N ALA A 68 -4.70 9.63 8.48
CA ALA A 68 -5.68 10.70 8.26
C ALA A 68 -5.13 12.10 8.57
N VAL A 69 -4.26 12.22 9.58
CA VAL A 69 -3.58 13.48 9.91
C VAL A 69 -2.57 13.84 8.82
N ALA A 70 -1.78 12.88 8.34
CA ALA A 70 -0.83 13.08 7.24
C ALA A 70 -1.56 13.49 5.95
N MET A 71 -2.64 12.79 5.58
CA MET A 71 -3.47 13.17 4.42
C MET A 71 -4.05 14.58 4.55
N GLY A 72 -4.50 14.97 5.74
CA GLY A 72 -4.98 16.32 6.00
C GLY A 72 -3.88 17.38 5.88
N GLY A 73 -2.63 17.03 6.23
CA GLY A 73 -1.45 17.87 6.04
C GLY A 73 -1.16 18.16 4.56
N ASP A 74 -1.40 17.18 3.68
CA ASP A 74 -1.19 17.27 2.24
C ASP A 74 -2.39 17.90 1.49
N GLY A 75 -3.44 18.33 2.19
CA GLY A 75 -4.66 18.88 1.58
C GLY A 75 -5.54 17.84 0.89
N LEU A 76 -5.27 16.54 1.10
CA LEU A 76 -6.04 15.44 0.55
C LEU A 76 -7.28 15.17 1.43
N GLN A 77 -8.40 14.90 0.77
CA GLN A 77 -9.67 14.54 1.39
C GLN A 77 -9.98 13.06 1.15
N PRO A 78 -10.36 12.31 2.20
CA PRO A 78 -10.80 10.94 2.05
C PRO A 78 -11.96 10.82 1.06
N SER A 79 -11.85 9.88 0.13
CA SER A 79 -12.92 9.51 -0.77
C SER A 79 -13.82 8.46 -0.12
N THR A 80 -15.12 8.54 -0.39
CA THR A 80 -16.06 7.46 -0.06
C THR A 80 -15.90 6.26 -0.98
N HIS A 81 -15.20 6.41 -2.10
CA HIS A 81 -14.90 5.33 -3.01
C HIS A 81 -13.88 4.38 -2.40
N THR A 82 -14.13 3.09 -2.54
CA THR A 82 -13.20 2.04 -2.13
C THR A 82 -13.11 0.98 -3.21
N LEU A 83 -11.94 0.38 -3.37
CA LEU A 83 -11.78 -0.81 -4.20
C LEU A 83 -11.63 -2.02 -3.28
N SER A 84 -12.52 -2.99 -3.45
CA SER A 84 -12.44 -4.26 -2.72
C SER A 84 -11.71 -5.28 -3.59
N LEU A 85 -10.58 -5.78 -3.10
CA LEU A 85 -9.75 -6.77 -3.76
C LEU A 85 -10.26 -8.16 -3.40
N LEU A 86 -10.54 -8.98 -4.43
CA LEU A 86 -10.83 -10.43 -4.39
C LEU A 86 -11.65 -10.93 -3.19
N GLY A 87 -12.84 -11.48 -3.41
CA GLY A 87 -13.63 -12.09 -2.35
C GLY A 87 -14.97 -12.61 -2.85
N ASP A 88 -15.78 -13.16 -1.95
CA ASP A 88 -17.14 -13.64 -2.24
C ASP A 88 -18.19 -12.50 -2.26
N GLY A 89 -17.73 -11.26 -2.37
CA GLY A 89 -18.53 -10.04 -2.27
C GLY A 89 -18.92 -9.66 -0.83
N LYS A 90 -18.84 -10.57 0.15
CA LYS A 90 -19.11 -10.30 1.57
C LYS A 90 -17.82 -10.12 2.37
N HIS A 91 -16.77 -10.81 1.97
CA HIS A 91 -15.48 -10.84 2.65
C HIS A 91 -14.37 -10.51 1.64
N PRO A 92 -14.08 -9.22 1.39
CA PRO A 92 -12.95 -8.86 0.54
C PRO A 92 -11.63 -9.23 1.24
N PHE A 93 -10.69 -9.77 0.47
CA PHE A 93 -9.35 -10.10 0.93
C PHE A 93 -8.55 -8.83 1.27
N GLY A 94 -8.84 -7.73 0.60
CA GLY A 94 -8.28 -6.41 0.91
C GLY A 94 -9.20 -5.28 0.47
N ARG A 95 -9.00 -4.09 1.04
CA ARG A 95 -9.71 -2.88 0.64
C ARG A 95 -8.72 -1.72 0.48
N LEU A 96 -8.80 -1.06 -0.66
CA LEU A 96 -8.07 0.17 -0.95
C LEU A 96 -8.99 1.36 -0.68
N HIS A 97 -8.49 2.29 0.13
CA HIS A 97 -9.12 3.57 0.40
C HIS A 97 -8.36 4.66 -0.35
N PHE A 98 -9.09 5.59 -0.95
CA PHE A 98 -8.51 6.68 -1.72
C PHE A 98 -8.66 8.00 -0.97
N ALA A 99 -7.74 8.92 -1.20
CA ALA A 99 -7.89 10.33 -0.86
C ALA A 99 -7.42 11.17 -2.03
N PHE A 100 -8.09 12.30 -2.26
CA PHE A 100 -7.87 13.16 -3.42
C PHE A 100 -7.83 14.61 -2.99
N GLU A 101 -7.18 15.47 -3.76
CA GLU A 101 -7.31 16.91 -3.59
C GLU A 101 -8.77 17.34 -3.65
N ALA A 102 -9.15 18.29 -2.80
CA ALA A 102 -10.53 18.76 -2.65
C ALA A 102 -11.15 19.19 -3.99
N ASP A 103 -10.35 19.82 -4.86
CA ASP A 103 -10.78 20.40 -6.13
C ASP A 103 -10.66 19.44 -7.33
N MET A 104 -10.13 18.23 -7.12
CA MET A 104 -10.06 17.23 -8.20
C MET A 104 -11.48 16.87 -8.68
N PRO A 105 -11.80 17.01 -9.98
CA PRO A 105 -13.11 16.69 -10.51
C PRO A 105 -13.53 15.23 -10.25
N GLU A 106 -14.79 15.02 -9.92
CA GLU A 106 -15.34 13.71 -9.57
C GLU A 106 -15.13 12.66 -10.68
N ASP A 107 -15.26 13.06 -11.95
CA ASP A 107 -15.02 12.16 -13.08
C ASP A 107 -13.55 11.75 -13.19
N ALA A 108 -12.60 12.63 -12.84
CA ALA A 108 -11.18 12.31 -12.79
C ALA A 108 -10.86 11.34 -11.65
N ARG A 109 -11.45 11.55 -10.46
CA ARG A 109 -11.34 10.62 -9.33
C ARG A 109 -11.83 9.23 -9.72
N ARG A 110 -13.02 9.14 -10.33
CA ARG A 110 -13.60 7.88 -10.79
C ARG A 110 -12.74 7.20 -11.85
N ALA A 111 -12.25 7.95 -12.82
CA ALA A 111 -11.36 7.41 -13.86
C ALA A 111 -10.08 6.81 -13.26
N LEU A 112 -9.47 7.48 -12.28
CA LEU A 112 -8.29 6.95 -11.60
C LEU A 112 -8.61 5.67 -10.84
N ILE A 113 -9.72 5.63 -10.10
CA ILE A 113 -10.15 4.44 -9.35
C ILE A 113 -10.39 3.26 -10.28
N VAL A 114 -11.07 3.47 -11.41
CA VAL A 114 -11.30 2.42 -12.41
C VAL A 114 -9.98 1.91 -12.96
N LEU A 115 -9.08 2.81 -13.35
CA LEU A 115 -7.77 2.46 -13.91
C LEU A 115 -6.90 1.67 -12.91
N VAL A 116 -6.90 2.07 -11.63
CA VAL A 116 -6.22 1.31 -10.56
C VAL A 116 -6.86 -0.07 -10.38
N GLY A 117 -8.19 -0.15 -10.43
CA GLY A 117 -8.93 -1.41 -10.32
C GLY A 117 -8.62 -2.39 -11.44
N GLU A 118 -8.63 -1.91 -12.69
CA GLU A 118 -8.29 -2.70 -13.88
C GLU A 118 -6.84 -3.19 -13.84
N ALA A 119 -5.88 -2.31 -13.52
CA ALA A 119 -4.48 -2.69 -13.43
C ALA A 119 -4.20 -3.73 -12.34
N LEU A 120 -4.90 -3.63 -11.19
CA LEU A 120 -4.82 -4.64 -10.14
C LEU A 120 -5.43 -5.98 -10.57
N GLN A 121 -6.58 -5.95 -11.24
CA GLN A 121 -7.23 -7.14 -11.76
C GLN A 121 -6.35 -7.87 -12.78
N ASP A 122 -5.73 -7.12 -13.70
CA ASP A 122 -4.79 -7.65 -14.68
C ASP A 122 -3.55 -8.26 -14.02
N ALA A 123 -2.96 -7.56 -13.05
CA ALA A 123 -1.80 -8.05 -12.31
C ALA A 123 -2.10 -9.36 -11.56
N LEU A 124 -3.32 -9.48 -11.00
CA LEU A 124 -3.77 -10.68 -10.31
C LEU A 124 -4.06 -11.82 -11.28
N ALA A 125 -4.63 -11.54 -12.46
CA ALA A 125 -4.90 -12.54 -13.49
C ALA A 125 -3.61 -13.13 -14.11
N GLN A 126 -2.54 -12.33 -14.21
CA GLN A 126 -1.26 -12.76 -14.78
C GLN A 126 -0.43 -13.68 -13.87
N ARG A 127 -0.89 -14.01 -12.65
CA ARG A 127 -0.20 -14.94 -11.74
C ARG A 127 -0.39 -16.44 -12.04
N VAL A 128 -0.91 -16.81 -13.22
CA VAL A 128 -0.76 -18.17 -13.76
C VAL A 128 0.65 -18.29 -14.37
N PRO A 129 1.54 -19.15 -13.83
CA PRO A 129 2.97 -19.06 -14.11
C PRO A 129 3.29 -19.47 -15.55
N THR A 130 3.64 -18.49 -16.39
CA THR A 130 4.25 -18.75 -17.70
C THR A 130 5.77 -18.69 -17.53
N ARG A 131 6.45 -19.81 -17.81
CA ARG A 131 7.92 -19.93 -17.72
C ARG A 131 8.60 -18.90 -18.64
N LEU A 132 9.38 -18.00 -18.06
CA LEU A 132 10.26 -17.07 -18.79
C LEU A 132 11.57 -17.77 -19.18
N THR A 133 11.90 -17.70 -20.47
CA THR A 133 13.23 -18.04 -21.02
C THR A 133 14.01 -16.75 -21.24
N THR A 134 15.23 -16.68 -20.71
CA THR A 134 16.14 -15.54 -20.91
C THR A 134 17.16 -15.86 -22.01
N HIS A 135 17.44 -14.90 -22.89
CA HIS A 135 18.55 -14.94 -23.84
C HIS A 135 19.44 -13.73 -23.59
N GLY A 136 20.70 -14.01 -23.22
CA GLY A 136 21.72 -12.99 -23.01
C GLY A 136 22.46 -12.68 -24.32
N ARG A 137 22.74 -11.40 -24.56
CA ARG A 137 23.76 -10.97 -25.51
C ARG A 137 24.53 -9.80 -24.93
N SER A 138 25.84 -9.96 -24.85
CA SER A 138 26.82 -8.91 -24.61
C SER A 138 27.25 -8.33 -25.97
N PRO A 139 27.66 -7.05 -26.03
CA PRO A 139 29.06 -6.85 -26.41
C PRO A 139 29.73 -5.63 -25.74
N ALA A 140 31.04 -5.79 -25.52
CA ALA A 140 31.98 -4.73 -25.22
C ALA A 140 32.53 -4.08 -26.51
N ASP A 141 33.11 -2.90 -26.30
CA ASP A 141 33.97 -2.09 -27.16
C ASP A 141 33.33 -1.31 -28.32
N ASN A 142 33.24 0.02 -28.13
CA ASN A 142 33.77 0.99 -29.08
C ASN A 142 33.98 2.35 -28.39
N LEU A 143 35.19 2.90 -28.57
CA LEU A 143 35.58 4.26 -28.21
C LEU A 143 35.04 5.20 -29.29
N THR A 144 34.16 6.13 -28.93
CA THR A 144 33.42 6.95 -29.91
C THR A 144 33.77 8.43 -29.80
N GLU A 145 33.96 9.05 -30.97
CA GLU A 145 33.88 10.48 -31.26
C GLU A 145 32.73 11.16 -30.50
N PRO A 146 32.80 12.49 -30.21
CA PRO A 146 31.72 13.21 -29.55
C PRO A 146 30.41 12.99 -30.31
N GLN A 147 29.54 12.14 -29.73
CA GLN A 147 28.29 11.75 -30.34
C GLN A 147 27.38 12.99 -30.42
N PRO A 148 26.64 13.17 -31.53
CA PRO A 148 25.53 14.11 -31.53
C PRO A 148 24.63 13.80 -30.33
N MET A 149 24.18 14.86 -29.64
CA MET A 149 23.26 14.73 -28.52
C MET A 149 22.12 13.80 -28.96
N PRO A 150 21.87 12.69 -28.24
CA PRO A 150 20.83 11.77 -28.64
C PRO A 150 19.51 12.53 -28.70
N ASP A 151 18.71 12.25 -29.73
CA ASP A 151 17.36 12.78 -29.81
C ASP A 151 16.63 12.47 -28.48
N PRO A 152 15.77 13.40 -28.00
CA PRO A 152 15.04 13.17 -26.77
C PRO A 152 14.24 11.86 -26.90
N GLU A 153 14.39 11.01 -25.89
CA GLU A 153 13.73 9.71 -25.84
C GLU A 153 12.20 9.87 -25.93
N PRO A 154 11.51 9.05 -26.75
CA PRO A 154 10.05 9.07 -26.80
C PRO A 154 9.44 8.92 -25.40
N PRO A 155 8.40 9.70 -25.02
CA PRO A 155 7.86 9.62 -23.68
C PRO A 155 7.34 8.22 -23.30
N ALA A 156 6.77 7.46 -24.25
CA ALA A 156 6.37 6.07 -24.01
C ALA A 156 7.56 5.19 -23.57
N ASP A 157 8.74 5.37 -24.16
CA ASP A 157 9.94 4.63 -23.80
C ASP A 157 10.48 5.03 -22.43
N THR A 158 10.40 6.33 -22.09
CA THR A 158 10.73 6.81 -20.74
C THR A 158 9.83 6.16 -19.68
N ILE A 159 8.52 6.09 -19.94
CA ILE A 159 7.54 5.47 -19.05
C ILE A 159 7.82 3.97 -18.89
N ARG A 160 8.09 3.25 -19.98
CA ARG A 160 8.47 1.82 -19.95
C ARG A 160 9.72 1.58 -19.12
N ARG A 161 10.76 2.40 -19.29
CA ARG A 161 11.99 2.25 -18.53
C ARG A 161 11.74 2.43 -17.03
N ALA A 162 10.90 3.37 -16.64
CA ALA A 162 10.50 3.53 -15.23
C ALA A 162 9.75 2.29 -14.72
N ALA A 163 8.80 1.76 -15.50
CA ALA A 163 8.08 0.54 -15.17
C ALA A 163 9.02 -0.68 -15.00
N ASP A 164 9.98 -0.86 -15.90
CA ASP A 164 10.94 -1.96 -15.82
C ASP A 164 11.89 -1.82 -14.62
N LEU A 165 12.30 -0.60 -14.29
CA LEU A 165 13.08 -0.34 -13.08
C LEU A 165 12.24 -0.68 -11.83
N MET A 166 10.96 -0.30 -11.78
CA MET A 166 10.05 -0.66 -10.70
C MET A 166 9.94 -2.18 -10.54
N ARG A 167 9.74 -2.92 -11.62
CA ARG A 167 9.68 -4.40 -11.59
C ARG A 167 11.00 -5.01 -11.13
N THR A 168 12.12 -4.49 -11.62
CA THR A 168 13.46 -4.97 -11.25
C THR A 168 13.72 -4.79 -9.75
N ARG A 169 13.44 -3.59 -9.23
CA ARG A 169 13.55 -3.30 -7.79
C ARG A 169 12.59 -4.16 -6.97
N ALA A 170 11.35 -4.32 -7.42
CA ALA A 170 10.36 -5.16 -6.75
C ALA A 170 10.76 -6.65 -6.71
N ALA A 171 11.39 -7.17 -7.77
CA ALA A 171 11.85 -8.55 -7.84
C ALA A 171 13.08 -8.80 -6.94
N ALA A 172 13.92 -7.79 -6.73
CA ALA A 172 15.07 -7.84 -5.86
C ALA A 172 14.73 -7.66 -4.36
N ALA A 173 13.52 -7.19 -4.05
CA ALA A 173 13.10 -6.94 -2.68
C ALA A 173 12.89 -8.23 -1.86
N THR A 174 13.16 -8.16 -0.55
CA THR A 174 12.85 -9.24 0.39
C THR A 174 11.37 -9.55 0.35
N ARG A 175 11.00 -10.81 0.14
CA ARG A 175 9.60 -11.23 0.09
C ARG A 175 8.96 -11.09 1.48
N GLY A 176 7.67 -10.78 1.53
CA GLY A 176 6.93 -10.76 2.80
C GLY A 176 6.70 -12.17 3.37
N PRO A 177 6.11 -12.27 4.59
CA PRO A 177 5.46 -11.20 5.32
C PRO A 177 6.46 -10.25 6.00
N TRP A 178 6.16 -8.95 6.02
CA TRP A 178 6.88 -8.00 6.86
C TRP A 178 6.04 -7.61 8.05
N LEU A 179 6.69 -7.47 9.19
CA LEU A 179 6.12 -6.95 10.41
C LEU A 179 6.67 -5.53 10.61
N SER A 180 5.75 -4.60 10.86
CA SER A 180 6.11 -3.29 11.38
C SER A 180 6.40 -3.44 12.87
N MET A 181 7.62 -3.13 13.28
CA MET A 181 8.06 -3.11 14.66
C MET A 181 8.30 -1.66 15.10
N ASP A 182 8.31 -1.46 16.42
CA ASP A 182 8.64 -0.17 17.05
C ASP A 182 7.80 1.01 16.54
N GLY A 183 6.51 0.77 16.26
CA GLY A 183 5.60 1.83 15.83
C GLY A 183 5.73 2.25 14.36
N GLY A 184 6.48 1.51 13.54
CA GLY A 184 6.74 1.87 12.13
C GLY A 184 8.20 2.17 11.84
N ASP A 185 9.01 2.34 12.87
CA ASP A 185 10.43 2.67 12.75
C ASP A 185 11.25 1.51 12.15
N ARG A 186 10.72 0.28 12.20
CA ARG A 186 11.39 -0.91 11.68
C ARG A 186 10.46 -1.77 10.85
N LEU A 187 10.99 -2.27 9.75
CA LEU A 187 10.37 -3.37 8.99
C LEU A 187 11.26 -4.59 9.09
N VAL A 188 10.70 -5.68 9.58
CA VAL A 188 11.38 -6.97 9.69
C VAL A 188 10.65 -8.01 8.87
N HIS A 189 11.42 -8.84 8.18
CA HIS A 189 10.95 -10.07 7.59
C HIS A 189 11.13 -11.18 8.62
N ASP A 190 10.01 -11.75 9.08
CA ASP A 190 10.03 -12.89 9.98
C ASP A 190 9.65 -14.15 9.17
N PRO A 191 10.62 -15.02 8.85
CA PRO A 191 10.36 -16.26 8.13
C PRO A 191 9.59 -17.30 8.97
N GLY A 192 9.28 -17.03 10.25
CA GLY A 192 8.46 -17.88 11.11
C GLY A 192 9.21 -19.03 11.77
N HIS A 193 10.53 -18.90 11.98
CA HIS A 193 11.33 -19.90 12.68
C HIS A 193 11.67 -19.41 14.10
N ASP A 194 11.24 -20.17 15.11
CA ASP A 194 11.37 -19.87 16.56
C ASP A 194 12.80 -19.56 17.05
N TYR A 195 13.83 -19.81 16.23
CA TYR A 195 15.24 -19.65 16.58
C TYR A 195 16.01 -18.69 15.69
N ASP A 196 15.43 -18.23 14.59
CA ASP A 196 16.10 -17.28 13.71
C ASP A 196 15.66 -15.85 14.09
N PRO A 197 16.60 -14.95 14.39
CA PRO A 197 16.23 -13.56 14.64
C PRO A 197 15.57 -12.98 13.37
N PRO A 198 14.56 -12.12 13.52
CA PRO A 198 13.92 -11.48 12.37
C PRO A 198 14.97 -10.79 11.50
N GLU A 199 14.85 -10.94 10.19
CA GLU A 199 15.73 -10.27 9.25
C GLU A 199 15.27 -8.82 9.12
N TYR A 200 16.10 -7.89 9.56
CA TYR A 200 15.82 -6.46 9.42
C TYR A 200 15.82 -6.08 7.93
N VAL A 201 14.64 -5.77 7.41
CA VAL A 201 14.46 -5.22 6.06
C VAL A 201 14.77 -3.72 6.11
N VAL A 202 14.34 -3.05 7.17
CA VAL A 202 14.62 -1.64 7.44
C VAL A 202 14.96 -1.52 8.92
N ASP A 203 16.20 -1.13 9.19
CA ASP A 203 16.67 -0.69 10.50
C ASP A 203 17.59 0.50 10.30
N GLU A 204 17.49 1.52 11.16
CA GLU A 204 18.34 2.70 11.04
C GLU A 204 19.80 2.37 11.42
N PRO A 205 20.79 2.93 10.70
CA PRO A 205 20.67 3.64 9.42
C PRO A 205 20.43 2.64 8.29
N MET A 206 19.54 2.97 7.34
CA MET A 206 19.04 2.09 6.28
C MET A 206 20.14 1.18 5.71
N SER A 207 20.15 -0.07 6.16
CA SER A 207 21.24 -1.02 5.91
C SER A 207 21.32 -1.48 4.45
N SER A 208 20.30 -1.17 3.64
CA SER A 208 20.17 -1.51 2.23
C SER A 208 19.63 -0.32 1.43
N ALA A 209 20.42 0.18 0.48
CA ALA A 209 20.00 1.23 -0.44
C ALA A 209 18.76 0.82 -1.27
N ALA A 210 18.65 -0.47 -1.61
CA ALA A 210 17.47 -0.99 -2.28
C ALA A 210 16.22 -0.92 -1.40
N ASN A 211 16.35 -1.14 -0.09
CA ASN A 211 15.23 -1.05 0.85
C ASN A 211 14.85 0.42 1.12
N ALA A 212 15.81 1.35 1.12
CA ALA A 212 15.57 2.79 1.17
C ALA A 212 14.79 3.30 -0.06
N GLU A 213 15.26 2.94 -1.26
CA GLU A 213 14.55 3.24 -2.51
C GLU A 213 13.18 2.55 -2.57
N HIS A 214 13.06 1.38 -1.94
CA HIS A 214 11.83 0.61 -1.84
C HIS A 214 10.78 1.25 -0.92
N ILE A 215 11.18 1.78 0.24
CA ILE A 215 10.29 2.58 1.11
C ILE A 215 9.81 3.83 0.36
N ALA A 216 10.72 4.50 -0.36
CA ALA A 216 10.38 5.63 -1.22
C ALA A 216 9.45 5.23 -2.39
N ALA A 217 9.40 3.95 -2.77
CA ALA A 217 8.68 3.42 -3.93
C ALA A 217 7.42 2.57 -3.62
N LEU A 218 7.10 2.32 -2.34
CA LEU A 218 6.04 1.41 -1.86
C LEU A 218 6.31 -0.10 -2.09
N HIS A 219 5.70 -0.93 -1.24
CA HIS A 219 5.64 -2.41 -1.24
C HIS A 219 5.74 -3.05 -2.65
N PRO A 220 6.49 -4.15 -2.91
CA PRO A 220 6.82 -4.66 -4.25
C PRO A 220 5.59 -5.00 -5.07
N LEU A 221 4.51 -5.45 -4.42
CA LEU A 221 3.22 -5.64 -5.08
C LEU A 221 2.63 -4.33 -5.63
N VAL A 222 2.77 -3.23 -4.89
CA VAL A 222 2.36 -1.89 -5.33
C VAL A 222 3.28 -1.41 -6.45
N ALA A 223 4.60 -1.57 -6.30
CA ALA A 223 5.56 -1.23 -7.36
C ALA A 223 5.29 -1.99 -8.67
N VAL A 224 4.99 -3.29 -8.60
CA VAL A 224 4.60 -4.09 -9.79
C VAL A 224 3.26 -3.63 -10.36
N ALA A 225 2.27 -3.33 -9.53
CA ALA A 225 0.99 -2.81 -10.00
C ALA A 225 1.16 -1.47 -10.71
N MET A 226 1.95 -0.55 -10.14
CA MET A 226 2.25 0.74 -10.74
C MET A 226 3.04 0.60 -12.04
N ALA A 227 4.02 -0.30 -12.09
CA ALA A 227 4.74 -0.61 -13.32
C ALA A 227 3.79 -1.09 -14.44
N ASN A 228 2.77 -1.87 -14.09
CA ASN A 228 1.77 -2.33 -15.07
C ASN A 228 0.86 -1.19 -15.54
N VAL A 229 0.47 -0.28 -14.65
CA VAL A 229 -0.23 0.96 -15.04
C VAL A 229 0.60 1.77 -16.03
N LEU A 230 1.87 2.02 -15.71
CA LEU A 230 2.78 2.77 -16.57
C LEU A 230 2.97 2.10 -17.93
N GLU A 231 3.13 0.77 -17.96
CA GLU A 231 3.22 0.00 -19.20
C GLU A 231 1.96 0.12 -20.06
N GLN A 232 0.77 0.03 -19.47
CA GLN A 232 -0.50 0.21 -20.20
C GLN A 232 -0.60 1.62 -20.78
N LEU A 233 -0.26 2.64 -20.00
CA LEU A 233 -0.26 4.03 -20.46
C LEU A 233 0.75 4.26 -21.59
N ALA A 234 1.94 3.67 -21.51
CA ALA A 234 2.93 3.74 -22.58
C ALA A 234 2.42 3.10 -23.88
N ARG A 235 1.71 1.97 -23.81
CA ARG A 235 1.07 1.36 -25.00
C ARG A 235 -0.02 2.24 -25.59
N SER A 236 -0.88 2.81 -24.75
CA SER A 236 -1.92 3.74 -25.23
C SER A 236 -1.35 4.96 -25.93
N ILE A 237 -0.21 5.47 -25.46
CA ILE A 237 0.50 6.58 -26.09
C ILE A 237 0.97 6.19 -27.51
N ASP A 238 1.57 5.00 -27.68
CA ASP A 238 2.06 4.52 -28.98
C ASP A 238 0.93 4.20 -29.98
N GLU A 239 -0.16 3.59 -29.51
CA GLU A 239 -1.23 3.11 -30.39
C GLU A 239 -2.15 4.23 -30.87
N CYS A 240 -2.40 5.24 -30.02
CA CYS A 240 -3.43 6.24 -30.27
C CYS A 240 -2.85 7.65 -30.49
N ASP A 241 -1.53 7.80 -30.57
CA ASP A 241 -0.83 9.09 -30.59
C ASP A 241 -1.31 10.00 -29.44
N PHE A 242 -1.56 9.38 -28.28
CA PHE A 242 -2.29 9.94 -27.14
C PHE A 242 -1.44 10.91 -26.29
N TYR A 243 -0.51 11.60 -26.94
CA TYR A 243 0.38 12.57 -26.32
C TYR A 243 -0.39 13.82 -25.89
N GLY A 244 -0.10 14.31 -24.67
CA GLY A 244 -0.64 15.57 -24.15
C GLY A 244 -1.96 15.45 -23.38
N THR A 245 -2.44 14.23 -23.13
CA THR A 245 -3.55 14.03 -22.17
C THR A 245 -3.07 14.15 -20.73
N PRO A 246 -3.92 14.56 -19.78
CA PRO A 246 -3.54 14.63 -18.36
C PRO A 246 -2.98 13.31 -17.81
N ALA A 247 -3.52 12.17 -18.25
CA ALA A 247 -3.03 10.86 -17.86
C ALA A 247 -1.60 10.58 -18.38
N SER A 248 -1.33 10.90 -19.65
CA SER A 248 0.01 10.75 -20.23
C SER A 248 1.04 11.69 -19.60
N ALA A 249 0.64 12.91 -19.23
CA ALA A 249 1.50 13.88 -18.56
C ALA A 249 1.87 13.39 -17.14
N LEU A 250 0.87 12.96 -16.35
CA LEU A 250 1.10 12.39 -15.02
C LEU A 250 1.98 11.14 -15.06
N ALA A 251 1.75 10.25 -16.03
CA ALA A 251 2.56 9.05 -16.19
C ALA A 251 4.03 9.39 -16.47
N LEU A 252 4.27 10.40 -17.31
CA LEU A 252 5.61 10.86 -17.65
C LEU A 252 6.30 11.54 -16.46
N GLU A 253 5.58 12.37 -15.71
CA GLU A 253 6.07 13.00 -14.48
C GLU A 253 6.45 11.96 -13.43
N LEU A 254 5.59 10.95 -13.21
CA LEU A 254 5.88 9.83 -12.33
C LEU A 254 7.11 9.06 -12.81
N ALA A 255 7.22 8.82 -14.12
CA ALA A 255 8.37 8.14 -14.70
C ALA A 255 9.68 8.92 -14.49
N TYR A 256 9.68 10.24 -14.72
CA TYR A 256 10.86 11.08 -14.47
C TYR A 256 11.24 11.10 -13.00
N THR A 257 10.28 11.32 -12.12
CA THR A 257 10.48 11.30 -10.67
C THR A 257 11.09 9.96 -10.23
N TYR A 258 10.54 8.85 -10.69
CA TYR A 258 11.03 7.51 -10.34
C TYR A 258 12.43 7.21 -10.87
N LEU A 259 12.76 7.75 -12.05
CA LEU A 259 14.09 7.67 -12.65
C LEU A 259 15.09 8.66 -12.04
N GLY A 260 14.68 9.48 -11.06
CA GLY A 260 15.53 10.49 -10.42
C GLY A 260 15.89 11.66 -11.36
N ARG A 261 15.03 11.96 -12.33
CA ARG A 261 15.17 13.11 -13.24
C ARG A 261 14.21 14.21 -12.82
N GLU A 262 14.66 15.45 -12.93
CA GLU A 262 13.75 16.60 -12.86
C GLU A 262 12.80 16.52 -14.07
N ALA A 263 11.49 16.60 -13.81
CA ALA A 263 10.43 16.49 -14.81
C ALA A 263 10.31 17.76 -15.67
#